data_AF-A0A6M9AX32-F1
#
_entry.id   AF-A0A6M9AX32-F1
#
_cell.length_a   1.000
_cell.length_b   1.000
_cell.length_c   1.000
_cell.angle_alpha   90.00
_cell.angle_beta   90.00
_cell.angle_gamma   90.00
#
_symmetry.space_group_name_H-M   'P 1'
#
loop_
_entity.id
_entity.type
_entity.pdbx_description
1 polymer ?
#
loop_
_entity_poly.entity_id
_entity_poly.type
_entity_poly.pdbx_seq_one_letter_code
_entity_poly.pdbx_strand_id
1 'polypeptide(L)'
;MNKSIIYFFHMFMMMFMIMMILTLITYPNLSILIMLFMLILYSLLIAINLTKFTSMSLMSYLTFMMMTGGIMILFSFFISLISNNLMKIKFLKQYFIIICLMLMLFLIMYLILFNNSFLINLSMNFEFFNFNKQMNLNNLNLNYLYSNPKKMLIIFMISYLLMSLILINKILLINYKPLRKKN
;
A
#
# COMPACT_ATOMS: atom_id res chain seq x y z
N MET A 1 3.60 -21.28 19.76
CA MET A 1 3.55 -21.22 18.28
C MET A 1 4.45 -20.09 17.82
N ASN A 2 5.49 -20.45 17.06
CA ASN A 2 6.80 -19.80 17.16
C ASN A 2 6.81 -18.35 16.68
N LYS A 3 7.40 -17.44 17.48
CA LYS A 3 7.75 -16.08 17.05
C LYS A 3 8.49 -16.09 15.71
N SER A 4 9.29 -17.14 15.44
CA SER A 4 9.95 -17.35 14.15
C SER A 4 8.99 -17.50 12.97
N ILE A 5 7.84 -18.16 13.14
CA ILE A 5 6.81 -18.30 12.09
C ILE A 5 6.17 -16.94 11.80
N ILE A 6 5.94 -16.12 12.84
CA ILE A 6 5.39 -14.77 12.69
C ILE A 6 6.40 -13.86 11.96
N TYR A 7 7.67 -13.92 12.33
CA TYR A 7 8.73 -13.17 11.65
C TYR A 7 8.92 -13.63 10.20
N PHE A 8 8.83 -14.92 9.94
CA PHE A 8 8.86 -15.44 8.57
C PHE A 8 7.72 -14.90 7.73
N PHE A 9 6.50 -14.99 8.25
CA PHE A 9 5.33 -14.45 7.56
C PHE A 9 5.50 -12.95 7.29
N HIS A 10 6.08 -12.21 8.24
CA HIS A 10 6.32 -10.79 8.05
C HIS A 10 7.39 -10.49 6.97
N MET A 11 8.51 -11.21 7.00
CA MET A 11 9.55 -11.12 5.97
C MET A 11 8.99 -11.47 4.59
N PHE A 12 8.13 -12.49 4.50
CA PHE A 12 7.45 -12.87 3.27
C PHE A 12 6.55 -11.75 2.74
N MET A 13 5.74 -11.13 3.62
CA MET A 13 4.90 -10.00 3.24
C MET A 13 5.74 -8.82 2.73
N MET A 14 6.86 -8.48 3.38
CA MET A 14 7.74 -7.40 2.91
C MET A 14 8.39 -7.69 1.56
N MET A 15 8.81 -8.93 1.32
CA MET A 15 9.35 -9.33 0.02
C MET A 15 8.30 -9.24 -1.08
N PHE A 16 7.08 -9.71 -0.80
CA PHE A 16 5.98 -9.59 -1.74
C PHE A 16 5.73 -8.12 -2.12
N MET A 17 5.80 -7.20 -1.15
CA MET A 17 5.64 -5.76 -1.38
C MET A 17 6.72 -5.16 -2.27
N ILE A 18 8.00 -5.48 -2.03
CA ILE A 18 9.12 -5.02 -2.86
C ILE A 18 8.92 -5.50 -4.30
N MET A 19 8.47 -6.73 -4.46
CA MET A 19 8.25 -7.32 -5.78
C MET A 19 7.07 -6.69 -6.52
N MET A 20 5.96 -6.38 -5.84
CA MET A 20 4.87 -5.63 -6.46
C MET A 20 5.37 -4.28 -7.01
N ILE A 21 6.19 -3.56 -6.25
CA ILE A 21 6.79 -2.30 -6.69
C ILE A 21 7.70 -2.52 -7.91
N LEU A 22 8.58 -3.52 -7.85
CA LEU A 22 9.47 -3.84 -8.97
C LEU A 22 8.69 -4.17 -10.24
N THR A 23 7.61 -4.96 -10.15
CA THR A 23 6.77 -5.30 -11.31
C THR A 23 6.11 -4.06 -11.94
N LEU A 24 5.69 -3.09 -11.12
CA LEU A 24 5.12 -1.83 -11.61
C LEU A 24 6.17 -0.97 -12.33
N ILE A 25 7.40 -0.93 -11.82
CA ILE A 25 8.51 -0.17 -12.43
C ILE A 25 8.96 -0.83 -13.74
N THR A 26 9.10 -2.16 -13.76
CA THR A 26 9.63 -2.88 -14.94
C THR A 26 8.61 -3.01 -16.07
N TYR A 27 7.31 -2.98 -15.76
CA TYR A 27 6.23 -3.13 -16.74
C TYR A 27 5.25 -1.95 -16.71
N PRO A 28 5.67 -0.74 -17.13
CA PRO A 28 4.78 0.42 -17.15
C PRO A 28 3.59 0.26 -18.11
N ASN A 29 3.70 -0.65 -19.09
CA ASN A 29 2.66 -0.91 -20.11
C ASN A 29 1.65 -2.01 -19.69
N LEU A 30 1.56 -2.33 -18.40
CA LEU A 30 0.50 -3.18 -17.87
C LEU A 30 -0.88 -2.58 -18.21
N SER A 31 -1.89 -3.44 -18.39
CA SER A 31 -3.25 -2.92 -18.55
C SER A 31 -3.65 -2.17 -17.27
N ILE A 32 -4.31 -1.03 -17.44
CA ILE A 32 -4.69 -0.13 -16.35
C ILE A 32 -5.47 -0.87 -15.26
N LEU A 33 -6.31 -1.84 -15.65
CA LEU A 33 -7.06 -2.67 -14.72
C LEU A 33 -6.15 -3.57 -13.86
N ILE A 34 -5.11 -4.18 -14.44
CA ILE A 34 -4.13 -4.97 -13.67
C ILE A 34 -3.38 -4.05 -12.72
N MET A 35 -2.94 -2.89 -13.19
CA MET A 35 -2.22 -1.92 -12.35
C MET A 35 -3.07 -1.47 -11.15
N LEU A 36 -4.35 -1.15 -11.36
CA LEU A 36 -5.29 -0.79 -10.30
C LEU A 36 -5.51 -1.93 -9.31
N PHE A 37 -5.65 -3.17 -9.79
CA PHE A 37 -5.78 -4.34 -8.93
C PHE A 37 -4.53 -4.58 -8.07
N MET A 38 -3.34 -4.44 -8.66
CA MET A 38 -2.06 -4.56 -7.95
C MET A 38 -1.90 -3.47 -6.89
N LEU A 39 -2.34 -2.25 -7.16
CA LEU A 39 -2.33 -1.14 -6.19
C LEU A 39 -3.29 -1.39 -5.01
N ILE A 40 -4.48 -1.93 -5.26
CA ILE A 40 -5.43 -2.29 -4.19
C ILE A 40 -4.80 -3.36 -3.28
N LEU A 41 -4.26 -4.43 -3.86
CA LEU A 41 -3.57 -5.50 -3.10
C LEU A 41 -2.38 -4.95 -2.30
N TYR A 42 -1.59 -4.08 -2.90
CA TYR A 42 -0.47 -3.42 -2.24
C TYR A 42 -0.94 -2.61 -1.02
N SER A 43 -2.01 -1.81 -1.17
CA SER A 43 -2.55 -1.02 -0.05
C SER A 43 -3.08 -1.87 1.11
N LEU A 44 -3.72 -3.01 0.82
CA LEU A 44 -4.14 -3.99 1.82
C LEU A 44 -2.95 -4.53 2.62
N LEU A 45 -1.88 -4.89 1.92
CA LEU A 45 -0.68 -5.45 2.54
C LEU A 45 0.05 -4.42 3.42
N ILE A 46 0.10 -3.15 3.02
CA ILE A 46 0.64 -2.07 3.89
C ILE A 46 -0.17 -2.00 5.18
N ALA A 47 -1.49 -1.95 5.07
CA ALA A 47 -2.37 -1.83 6.24
C ALA A 47 -2.15 -2.98 7.24
N ILE A 48 -2.05 -4.21 6.74
CA ILE A 48 -1.78 -5.41 7.56
C ILE A 48 -0.37 -5.38 8.18
N ASN A 49 0.61 -4.79 7.53
CA ASN A 49 1.94 -4.65 8.11
C ASN A 49 1.96 -3.55 9.20
N LEU A 50 1.26 -2.44 8.99
CA LEU A 50 1.18 -1.33 9.95
C LEU A 50 0.48 -1.72 11.26
N THR A 51 -0.58 -2.55 11.20
CA THR A 51 -1.27 -3.05 12.40
C THR A 51 -0.36 -3.89 13.30
N LYS A 52 0.68 -4.51 12.73
CA LYS A 52 1.60 -5.38 13.48
C LYS A 52 2.78 -4.63 14.08
N PHE A 53 3.28 -3.60 13.40
CA PHE A 53 4.42 -2.81 13.88
C PHE A 53 4.04 -1.79 14.95
N THR A 54 2.85 -1.23 14.84
CA THR A 54 2.37 -0.23 15.78
C THR A 54 1.24 -0.85 16.58
N SER A 55 1.19 -0.58 17.89
CA SER A 55 0.05 -0.95 18.72
C SER A 55 -1.23 -0.15 18.38
N MET A 56 -1.20 0.66 17.31
CA MET A 56 -2.23 1.61 16.89
C MET A 56 -3.01 1.11 15.67
N SER A 57 -3.94 0.19 15.89
CA SER A 57 -4.84 -0.34 14.86
C SER A 57 -5.65 0.74 14.12
N LEU A 58 -5.93 1.87 14.77
CA LEU A 58 -6.69 2.98 14.19
C LEU A 58 -5.91 3.70 13.08
N MET A 59 -4.58 3.85 13.21
CA MET A 59 -3.77 4.50 12.19
C MET A 59 -3.67 3.65 10.93
N SER A 60 -3.49 2.34 11.08
CA SER A 60 -3.53 1.39 9.95
C SER A 60 -4.89 1.39 9.24
N TYR A 61 -6.00 1.50 9.98
CA TYR A 61 -7.33 1.59 9.39
C TYR A 61 -7.53 2.88 8.59
N LEU A 62 -7.12 4.04 9.14
CA LEU A 62 -7.18 5.32 8.41
C LEU A 62 -6.36 5.28 7.12
N THR A 63 -5.15 4.70 7.15
CA THR A 63 -4.32 4.55 5.95
C THR A 63 -4.97 3.65 4.90
N PHE A 64 -5.66 2.58 5.33
CA PHE A 64 -6.36 1.68 4.43
C PHE A 64 -7.54 2.37 3.73
N MET A 65 -8.38 3.09 4.48
CA MET A 65 -9.56 3.76 3.93
C MET A 65 -9.18 4.90 2.98
N MET A 66 -8.15 5.68 3.33
CA MET A 66 -7.69 6.78 2.47
C MET A 66 -7.12 6.28 1.14
N MET A 67 -6.31 5.22 1.16
CA MET A 67 -5.70 4.66 -0.05
C MET A 67 -6.73 3.96 -0.93
N THR A 68 -7.60 3.13 -0.36
CA THR A 68 -8.62 2.41 -1.16
C THR A 68 -9.67 3.35 -1.74
N GLY A 69 -10.11 4.37 -0.99
CA GLY A 69 -11.05 5.39 -1.48
C GLY A 69 -10.52 6.14 -2.71
N GLY A 70 -9.26 6.58 -2.68
CA GLY A 70 -8.63 7.25 -3.82
C GLY A 70 -8.53 6.36 -5.06
N ILE A 71 -8.16 5.08 -4.88
CA ILE A 71 -8.05 4.12 -5.98
C ILE A 71 -9.43 3.77 -6.56
N MET A 72 -10.49 3.71 -5.76
CA MET A 72 -11.86 3.47 -6.23
C MET A 72 -12.38 4.58 -7.15
N ILE A 73 -12.07 5.84 -6.84
CA ILE A 73 -12.43 6.98 -7.70
C ILE A 73 -11.69 6.92 -9.04
N LEU A 74 -10.40 6.55 -9.02
CA LEU A 74 -9.63 6.31 -10.25
C LEU A 74 -10.23 5.16 -11.06
N PHE A 75 -10.63 4.07 -10.40
CA PHE A 75 -11.23 2.91 -11.04
C PHE A 75 -12.54 3.25 -11.76
N SER A 76 -13.43 4.04 -11.16
CA SER A 76 -14.67 4.45 -11.81
C SER A 76 -14.42 5.34 -13.04
N PHE A 77 -13.44 6.24 -12.97
CA PHE A 77 -13.03 7.06 -14.11
C PHE A 77 -12.51 6.20 -15.27
N PHE A 78 -11.62 5.23 -15.00
CA PHE A 78 -11.04 4.42 -16.07
C PHE A 78 -12.01 3.40 -16.69
N ILE A 79 -12.90 2.79 -15.91
CA ILE A 79 -13.97 1.93 -16.49
C ILE A 79 -14.81 2.73 -17.48
N SER A 80 -15.09 3.99 -17.18
CA SER A 80 -15.90 4.84 -18.07
C SER A 80 -15.21 5.19 -19.39
N LEU A 81 -13.87 5.13 -19.46
CA LEU A 81 -13.07 5.48 -20.63
C LEU A 81 -12.72 4.29 -21.53
N ILE A 82 -12.70 3.09 -20.97
CA ILE A 82 -12.28 1.90 -21.71
C ILE A 82 -13.45 1.46 -22.60
N SER A 83 -13.32 1.73 -23.91
CA SER A 83 -14.01 0.92 -24.93
C SER A 83 -13.68 -0.55 -24.64
N ASN A 84 -14.69 -1.43 -24.66
CA ASN A 84 -14.70 -2.88 -24.39
C ASN A 84 -13.63 -3.77 -25.10
N ASN A 85 -12.49 -3.24 -25.52
CA ASN A 85 -11.34 -4.00 -25.99
C ASN A 85 -10.81 -4.85 -24.84
N LEU A 86 -11.39 -6.05 -24.78
CA LEU A 86 -11.08 -7.16 -23.90
C LEU A 86 -9.62 -7.12 -23.51
N MET A 87 -9.41 -7.02 -22.21
CA MET A 87 -8.16 -7.18 -21.50
C MET A 87 -7.39 -8.37 -22.09
N LYS A 88 -6.55 -8.13 -23.11
CA LYS A 88 -5.71 -9.17 -23.69
C LYS A 88 -4.58 -9.39 -22.71
N ILE A 89 -4.84 -10.22 -21.71
CA ILE A 89 -3.83 -10.79 -20.83
C ILE A 89 -3.02 -11.75 -21.69
N LYS A 90 -2.10 -11.20 -22.49
CA LYS A 90 -1.00 -11.99 -23.01
C LYS A 90 -0.12 -12.23 -21.79
N PHE A 91 -0.25 -13.41 -21.18
CA PHE A 91 0.77 -13.92 -20.26
C PHE A 91 2.07 -14.00 -21.04
N LEU A 92 2.83 -12.91 -21.02
CA LEU A 92 4.16 -12.86 -21.58
C LEU A 92 5.01 -13.88 -20.84
N LYS A 93 5.85 -14.63 -21.57
CA LYS A 93 6.87 -15.54 -21.01
C LYS A 93 7.67 -14.87 -19.87
N GLN A 94 7.79 -13.55 -19.89
CA GLN A 94 8.41 -12.74 -18.85
C GLN A 94 7.72 -12.81 -17.48
N TYR A 95 6.38 -12.85 -17.41
CA TYR A 95 5.68 -13.00 -16.13
C TYR A 95 5.91 -14.38 -15.51
N PHE A 96 6.07 -15.41 -16.33
CA PHE A 96 6.38 -16.77 -15.87
C PHE A 96 7.75 -16.82 -15.17
N ILE A 97 8.76 -16.14 -15.72
CA ILE A 97 10.10 -16.06 -15.12
C ILE A 97 10.03 -15.39 -13.73
N ILE A 98 9.25 -14.32 -13.60
CA ILE A 98 9.07 -13.62 -12.32
C ILE A 98 8.41 -14.54 -11.29
N ILE A 99 7.36 -15.27 -11.69
CA ILE A 99 6.67 -16.22 -10.80
C ILE A 99 7.61 -17.36 -10.36
N CYS A 100 8.43 -17.89 -11.27
CA CYS A 100 9.43 -18.90 -10.94
C CYS A 100 10.48 -18.35 -9.95
N LEU A 101 10.95 -17.11 -10.12
CA LEU A 101 11.85 -16.47 -9.17
C LEU A 101 11.20 -16.31 -7.79
N MET A 102 9.90 -16.03 -7.71
CA MET A 102 9.18 -15.97 -6.43
C MET A 102 9.18 -17.31 -5.71
N LEU A 103 8.88 -18.39 -6.44
CA LEU A 103 8.85 -19.73 -5.87
C LEU A 103 10.23 -20.17 -5.37
N MET A 104 11.29 -19.84 -6.11
CA MET A 104 12.67 -20.13 -5.71
C MET A 104 13.07 -19.37 -4.45
N LEU A 105 12.79 -18.07 -4.38
CA LEU A 105 13.08 -17.26 -3.19
C LEU A 105 12.27 -17.75 -1.97
N PHE A 106 11.03 -18.16 -2.17
CA PHE A 106 10.21 -18.74 -1.11
C PHE A 106 10.81 -20.05 -0.57
N LEU A 107 11.25 -20.94 -1.46
CA LEU A 107 11.89 -22.20 -1.09
C LEU A 107 13.20 -21.97 -0.33
N ILE A 108 14.04 -21.03 -0.79
CA ILE A 108 15.29 -20.66 -0.10
C ILE A 108 14.99 -20.18 1.32
N MET A 109 14.00 -19.32 1.50
CA MET A 109 13.64 -18.81 2.83
C MET A 109 13.05 -19.89 3.73
N TYR A 110 12.23 -20.79 3.18
CA TYR A 110 11.71 -21.95 3.92
C TYR A 110 12.85 -22.86 4.42
N LEU A 111 13.87 -23.09 3.59
CA LEU A 111 15.06 -23.85 3.96
C LEU A 111 15.88 -23.16 5.06
N ILE A 112 16.02 -21.83 4.99
CA ILE A 112 16.74 -21.04 6.02
C ILE A 112 16.04 -21.13 7.39
N LEU A 113 14.70 -21.15 7.42
CA LEU A 113 13.96 -21.32 8.68
C LEU A 113 14.14 -22.69 9.33
N PHE A 114 14.27 -23.75 8.51
CA PHE A 114 14.47 -25.11 9.00
C PHE A 114 15.80 -25.23 9.76
N ASN A 115 16.76 -24.39 9.40
CA ASN A 115 18.02 -24.23 10.11
C ASN A 115 17.84 -23.21 11.26
N ASN A 116 17.40 -23.69 12.41
CA ASN A 116 17.07 -22.90 13.61
C ASN A 116 18.15 -21.87 14.03
N SER A 117 19.41 -22.05 13.66
CA SER A 117 20.53 -21.19 14.05
C SER A 117 20.44 -19.75 13.53
N PHE A 118 19.93 -19.54 12.32
CA PHE A 118 19.89 -18.20 11.72
C PHE A 118 18.81 -17.30 12.37
N LEU A 119 17.68 -17.89 12.73
CA LEU A 119 16.56 -17.21 13.38
C LEU A 119 16.87 -16.76 14.81
N ILE A 120 17.69 -17.52 15.54
CA ILE A 120 18.05 -17.22 16.93
C ILE A 120 18.86 -15.92 16.99
N ASN A 121 19.84 -15.72 16.09
CA ASN A 121 20.64 -14.48 16.05
C ASN A 121 19.83 -13.25 15.62
N LEU A 122 18.87 -13.39 14.69
CA LEU A 122 17.95 -12.31 14.35
C LEU A 122 17.03 -11.95 15.53
N SER A 123 16.54 -12.93 16.28
CA SER A 123 15.64 -12.70 17.41
C SER A 123 16.27 -11.89 18.54
N MET A 124 17.58 -12.05 18.77
CA MET A 124 18.35 -11.28 19.76
C MET A 124 18.51 -9.81 19.34
N ASN A 125 18.67 -9.53 18.04
CA ASN A 125 18.77 -8.15 17.54
C ASN A 125 17.41 -7.43 17.46
N PHE A 126 16.30 -8.16 17.36
CA PHE A 126 14.95 -7.56 17.43
C PHE A 126 14.57 -7.05 18.83
N GLU A 127 15.32 -7.39 19.88
CA GLU A 127 15.13 -6.77 21.19
C GLU A 127 15.47 -5.27 21.19
N PHE A 128 16.31 -4.79 20.26
CA PHE A 128 16.50 -3.35 20.02
C PHE A 128 15.25 -2.65 19.45
N PHE A 129 14.31 -3.39 18.86
CA PHE A 129 13.01 -2.86 18.41
C PHE A 129 11.92 -2.93 19.51
N ASN A 130 12.22 -3.46 20.70
CA ASN A 130 11.30 -3.43 21.85
C ASN A 130 11.19 -2.04 22.52
N PHE A 131 11.54 -0.95 21.83
CA PHE A 131 11.15 0.41 22.26
C PHE A 131 9.63 0.56 22.46
N ASN A 132 8.83 -0.32 21.87
CA ASN A 132 7.37 -0.38 22.04
C ASN A 132 6.89 -0.84 23.42
N LYS A 133 7.74 -1.43 24.28
CA LYS A 133 7.28 -1.90 25.61
C LYS A 133 7.21 -0.79 26.66
N GLN A 134 7.90 0.34 26.46
CA GLN A 134 7.96 1.41 27.46
C GLN A 134 7.16 2.65 27.09
N MET A 135 6.78 2.82 25.83
CA MET A 135 5.79 3.83 25.49
C MET A 135 4.45 3.14 25.34
N ASN A 136 3.54 3.38 26.29
CA ASN A 136 2.10 3.21 26.10
C ASN A 136 1.65 4.16 24.97
N LEU A 137 2.02 3.83 23.74
CA LEU A 137 1.73 4.57 22.51
C LEU A 137 0.26 4.43 22.12
N ASN A 138 -0.50 3.53 22.75
CA ASN A 138 -1.95 3.38 22.53
C ASN A 138 -2.73 4.68 22.71
N ASN A 139 -2.15 5.67 23.38
CA ASN A 139 -2.74 6.98 23.62
C ASN A 139 -1.93 8.14 23.04
N LEU A 140 -1.28 8.00 21.86
CA LEU A 140 -1.17 9.17 20.98
C LEU A 140 -2.59 9.50 20.48
N ASN A 141 -3.39 10.07 21.38
CA ASN A 141 -4.74 10.51 21.12
C ASN A 141 -4.70 11.43 19.90
N LEU A 142 -5.62 11.25 18.96
CA LEU A 142 -5.88 12.20 17.87
C LEU A 142 -6.01 13.64 18.41
N ASN A 143 -6.43 13.80 19.66
CA ASN A 143 -6.49 15.05 20.39
C ASN A 143 -5.14 15.78 20.50
N TYR A 144 -4.02 15.07 20.42
CA TYR A 144 -2.69 15.68 20.35
C TYR A 144 -2.43 16.41 19.02
N LEU A 145 -3.15 16.11 17.95
CA LEU A 145 -3.08 16.90 16.72
C LEU A 145 -3.75 18.27 16.91
N TYR A 146 -4.79 18.32 17.74
CA TYR A 146 -5.52 19.55 18.10
C TYR A 146 -4.86 20.34 19.24
N SER A 147 -3.69 19.93 19.74
CA SER A 147 -2.96 20.73 20.72
C SER A 147 -2.19 21.87 20.04
N ASN A 148 -1.94 22.96 20.77
CA ASN A 148 -0.95 23.94 20.33
C ASN A 148 0.46 23.33 20.49
N PRO A 149 1.41 23.52 19.54
CA PRO A 149 1.39 24.42 18.37
C PRO A 149 0.82 23.81 17.08
N LYS A 150 0.37 22.55 17.09
CA LYS A 150 -0.03 21.80 15.90
C LYS A 150 -1.33 22.28 15.26
N LYS A 151 -2.18 23.04 15.98
CA LYS A 151 -3.35 23.69 15.39
C LYS A 151 -3.02 24.53 14.14
N MET A 152 -1.86 25.17 14.08
CA MET A 152 -1.44 25.94 12.90
C MET A 152 -1.25 25.05 11.66
N LEU A 153 -0.72 23.83 11.85
CA LEU A 153 -0.61 22.84 10.77
C LEU A 153 -2.00 22.38 10.31
N ILE A 154 -2.96 22.20 11.21
CA ILE A 154 -4.34 21.82 10.84
C ILE A 154 -4.99 22.93 9.99
N ILE A 155 -4.88 24.19 10.41
CA ILE A 155 -5.43 25.33 9.64
C ILE A 155 -4.82 25.37 8.25
N PHE A 156 -3.50 25.16 8.14
CA PHE A 156 -2.82 25.07 6.84
C PHE A 156 -3.39 23.93 5.97
N MET A 157 -3.55 22.72 6.51
CA MET A 157 -4.11 21.58 5.75
C MET A 157 -5.54 21.81 5.28
N ILE A 158 -6.39 22.43 6.11
CA ILE A 158 -7.77 22.79 5.71
C ILE A 158 -7.73 23.81 4.57
N SER A 159 -6.88 24.84 4.67
CA SER A 159 -6.75 25.85 3.61
C SER A 159 -6.25 25.26 2.29
N TYR A 160 -5.32 24.30 2.35
CA TYR A 160 -4.82 23.57 1.17
C TYR A 160 -5.93 22.77 0.49
N LEU A 161 -6.72 22.01 1.26
CA LEU A 161 -7.87 21.26 0.72
C LEU A 161 -8.90 22.19 0.09
N LEU A 162 -9.21 23.33 0.73
CA LEU A 162 -10.14 24.32 0.20
C LEU A 162 -9.64 24.93 -1.12
N MET A 163 -8.37 25.31 -1.20
CA MET A 163 -7.77 25.82 -2.42
C MET A 163 -7.80 24.77 -3.54
N SER A 164 -7.51 23.51 -3.22
CA SER A 164 -7.56 22.41 -4.19
C SER A 164 -8.96 22.21 -4.78
N LEU A 165 -10.02 22.31 -3.98
CA LEU A 165 -11.40 22.22 -4.44
C LEU A 165 -11.77 23.37 -5.39
N ILE A 166 -11.38 24.61 -5.06
CA ILE A 166 -11.62 25.77 -5.92
C ILE A 166 -10.89 25.60 -7.27
N LEU A 167 -9.63 25.15 -7.23
CA LEU A 167 -8.84 24.93 -8.45
C LEU A 167 -9.43 23.81 -9.32
N ILE A 168 -9.79 22.67 -8.72
CA ILE A 168 -10.42 21.55 -9.45
C ILE A 168 -11.74 22.02 -10.10
N ASN A 169 -12.59 22.74 -9.36
CA ASN A 169 -13.82 23.29 -9.93
C ASN A 169 -13.56 24.24 -11.10
N LYS A 170 -12.55 25.13 -10.99
CA LYS A 170 -12.15 26.00 -12.12
C LYS A 170 -11.70 25.19 -13.34
N ILE A 171 -10.92 24.12 -13.14
CA ILE A 171 -10.47 23.24 -14.24
C ILE A 171 -11.67 22.55 -14.91
N LEU A 172 -12.64 22.07 -14.13
CA LEU A 172 -13.83 21.42 -14.65
C LEU A 172 -14.71 22.39 -15.48
N LEU A 173 -14.82 23.65 -15.06
CA LEU A 173 -15.58 24.69 -15.78
C LEU A 173 -14.93 25.12 -17.11
N ILE A 174 -13.63 24.92 -17.31
CA ILE A 174 -12.96 25.30 -18.57
C ILE A 174 -13.21 24.23 -19.66
N ASN A 175 -13.38 22.96 -19.25
CA ASN A 175 -13.47 21.81 -20.16
C ASN A 175 -14.92 21.29 -20.32
N TYR A 176 -15.90 22.17 -20.60
CA TYR A 176 -17.30 21.82 -20.90
C TYR A 176 -17.52 21.03 -22.21
N LYS A 177 -16.48 20.41 -22.77
CA LYS A 177 -16.67 19.51 -23.91
C LYS A 177 -17.28 18.21 -23.38
N PRO A 178 -18.43 17.76 -23.90
CA PRO A 178 -19.05 16.54 -23.40
C PRO A 178 -18.07 15.37 -23.60
N LEU A 179 -17.78 14.65 -22.51
CA LEU A 179 -16.89 13.46 -22.49
C LEU A 179 -17.32 12.38 -23.50
N ARG A 180 -18.57 12.44 -23.98
CA ARG A 180 -19.08 11.65 -25.11
C ARG A 180 -19.64 12.60 -26.17
N LYS A 181 -19.21 12.46 -27.42
CA LYS A 181 -20.04 12.97 -28.52
C LYS A 181 -21.39 12.27 -28.41
N LYS A 182 -22.47 13.04 -28.26
CA LYS A 182 -23.81 12.52 -28.55
C LYS A 182 -23.76 12.14 -30.03
N ASN A 183 -23.99 10.87 -30.32
CA ASN A 183 -24.33 10.44 -31.67
C ASN A 183 -25.63 11.14 -32.10
#